data_AF-A0A1F6DDX7-F1
#
_entry.id   AF-A0A1F6DDX7-F1
#
_cell.length_a   1.000
_cell.length_b   1.000
_cell.length_c   1.000
_cell.angle_alpha   90.00
_cell.angle_beta   90.00
_cell.angle_gamma   90.00
#
_symmetry.space_group_name_H-M   'P 1'
#
loop_
_entity.id
_entity.type
_entity.pdbx_description
1 polymer ?
#
loop_
_entity_poly.entity_id
_entity_poly.type
_entity_poly.pdbx_seq_one_letter_code
_entity_poly.pdbx_strand_id
1 'polypeptide(L)'
;MPPIAEYREGEIEFQKYGIDISGLLQSLWDYVRSFFGAGDPLVSTATYVDVFQFIAGILEVIAIIGLLLSLAMLYGWLYAAVRLKKYGAQAEEALAAEEKRFRERALGKEAQNPRRVDIATHSASDNPNDWRIAIVEADILLEEILEKHGFVGATIGEKLRGASIESFRTLNDAWEAHKVRNKIAHEGAGFELTERIAKQTIAQYENVFNEFEV
;
A
#
# COMPACT_ATOMS: atom_id res chain seq x y z
N MET A 1 47.91 -73.09 24.18
CA MET A 1 46.95 -72.40 23.29
C MET A 1 45.56 -72.57 23.92
N PRO A 2 45.03 -71.57 24.64
CA PRO A 2 43.66 -71.60 25.14
C PRO A 2 42.69 -71.05 24.07
N PRO A 3 41.40 -71.43 24.10
CA PRO A 3 40.46 -71.09 23.05
C PRO A 3 40.06 -69.62 23.12
N ILE A 4 39.95 -69.01 21.94
CA ILE A 4 39.58 -67.62 21.73
C ILE A 4 38.10 -67.52 22.10
N ALA A 5 37.78 -66.83 23.20
CA ALA A 5 36.40 -66.51 23.55
C ALA A 5 35.81 -65.67 22.42
N GLU A 6 34.72 -66.16 21.86
CA GLU A 6 33.93 -65.55 20.80
C GLU A 6 33.36 -64.22 21.33
N TYR A 7 34.01 -63.11 21.00
CA TYR A 7 33.44 -61.79 21.24
C TYR A 7 32.24 -61.61 20.31
N ARG A 8 31.03 -61.84 20.83
CA ARG A 8 29.81 -61.39 20.18
C ARG A 8 29.78 -59.86 20.23
N GLU A 9 30.10 -59.22 19.10
CA GLU A 9 29.79 -57.82 18.86
C GLU A 9 28.27 -57.63 19.02
N GLY A 10 27.83 -56.88 20.03
CA GLY A 10 26.44 -56.42 20.09
C GLY A 10 25.78 -56.26 21.46
N GLU A 11 26.36 -56.74 22.56
CA GLU A 11 25.77 -56.54 23.89
C GLU A 11 26.55 -55.46 24.66
N ILE A 12 26.28 -54.20 24.32
CA ILE A 12 26.56 -53.10 25.25
C ILE A 12 25.52 -53.28 26.37
N GLU A 13 25.95 -53.66 27.57
CA GLU A 13 25.11 -53.61 28.78
C GLU A 13 24.74 -52.14 29.09
N PHE A 14 23.79 -51.57 28.33
CA PHE A 14 23.25 -50.22 28.56
C PHE A 14 22.65 -50.06 29.97
N GLN A 15 22.32 -51.17 30.64
CA GLN A 15 21.81 -51.21 32.00
C GLN A 15 22.83 -50.82 33.07
N LYS A 16 24.15 -50.90 32.81
CA LYS A 16 25.19 -50.68 33.83
C LYS A 16 25.65 -49.22 33.95
N TYR A 17 25.41 -48.39 32.93
CA TYR A 17 25.83 -46.99 32.86
C TYR A 17 24.73 -46.02 32.41
N GLY A 18 23.50 -46.49 32.23
CA GLY A 18 22.35 -45.61 31.99
C GLY A 18 22.06 -44.75 33.22
N ILE A 19 21.74 -43.47 33.01
CA ILE A 19 21.21 -42.63 34.08
C ILE A 19 19.91 -43.28 34.56
N ASP A 20 19.85 -43.67 35.83
CA ASP A 20 18.63 -44.18 36.45
C ASP A 20 17.66 -43.02 36.71
N ILE A 21 16.94 -42.65 35.65
CA ILE A 21 15.94 -41.59 35.68
C ILE A 21 14.85 -41.92 36.70
N SER A 22 14.51 -43.21 36.87
CA SER A 22 13.47 -43.63 37.81
C SER A 22 13.89 -43.43 39.26
N GLY A 23 15.13 -43.80 39.61
CA GLY A 23 15.72 -43.54 40.92
C GLY A 23 15.93 -42.05 41.20
N LEU A 24 16.32 -41.27 40.19
CA LEU A 24 16.42 -39.80 40.32
C LEU A 24 15.06 -39.15 40.58
N LEU A 25 14.01 -39.56 39.86
CA LEU A 25 12.65 -39.08 40.09
C LEU A 25 12.14 -39.49 41.47
N GLN A 26 12.42 -40.72 41.92
CA GLN A 26 12.04 -41.21 43.24
C GLN A 26 12.74 -40.43 44.36
N SER A 27 14.06 -40.20 44.25
CA SER A 27 14.80 -39.42 45.25
C SER A 27 14.37 -37.96 45.31
N LEU A 28 14.04 -37.36 44.17
CA LEU A 28 13.46 -36.02 44.10
C LEU A 28 12.06 -35.98 44.72
N TRP A 29 11.24 -37.02 44.47
CA TRP A 29 9.93 -37.18 45.08
C TRP A 29 10.00 -37.30 46.61
N ASP A 30 10.95 -38.10 47.12
CA ASP A 30 11.15 -38.28 48.56
C ASP A 30 11.64 -36.99 49.23
N TYR A 31 12.49 -36.20 48.55
CA TYR A 31 12.89 -34.87 49.00
C TYR A 31 11.69 -33.91 49.08
N VAL A 32 10.86 -33.85 48.04
CA VAL A 32 9.62 -33.05 48.01
C VAL A 32 8.68 -33.46 49.14
N ARG A 33 8.49 -34.77 49.34
CA ARG A 33 7.68 -35.32 50.44
C ARG A 33 8.18 -34.89 51.81
N SER A 34 9.50 -34.86 52.01
CA SER A 34 10.12 -34.39 53.25
C SER A 34 9.88 -32.89 53.52
N PHE A 35 9.77 -32.07 52.46
CA PHE A 35 9.56 -30.63 52.55
C PHE A 35 8.10 -30.26 52.88
N PHE A 36 7.13 -31.00 52.32
CA PHE A 36 5.69 -30.79 52.58
C PHE A 36 5.19 -31.43 53.88
N GLY A 37 6.06 -32.13 54.62
CA GLY A 37 5.75 -32.75 55.90
C GLY A 37 5.12 -34.14 55.75
N ALA A 38 5.86 -35.18 56.12
CA ALA A 38 5.46 -36.59 56.03
C ALA A 38 4.24 -37.00 56.90
N GLY A 39 3.60 -36.04 57.58
CA GLY A 39 2.46 -36.27 58.47
C GLY A 39 1.09 -35.99 57.85
N ASP A 40 1.00 -35.42 56.65
CA ASP A 40 -0.26 -35.26 55.93
C ASP A 40 -0.62 -36.59 55.22
N PRO A 41 -1.76 -37.22 55.55
CA PRO A 41 -2.21 -38.46 54.90
C PRO A 41 -2.30 -38.36 53.37
N LEU A 42 -2.55 -37.16 52.82
CA LEU A 42 -2.66 -36.92 51.39
C LEU A 42 -1.29 -37.00 50.70
N VAL A 43 -0.25 -36.46 51.36
CA VAL A 43 1.12 -36.42 50.85
C VAL A 43 1.82 -37.77 51.04
N SER A 44 1.44 -38.54 52.06
CA SER A 44 2.02 -39.86 52.36
C SER A 44 1.54 -40.99 51.44
N THR A 45 0.44 -40.79 50.70
CA THR A 45 -0.05 -41.77 49.70
C THR A 45 0.18 -41.35 48.25
N ALA A 46 0.43 -40.06 47.98
CA ALA A 46 0.71 -39.58 46.63
C ALA A 46 2.03 -40.13 46.05
N THR A 47 2.09 -40.26 44.74
CA THR A 47 3.29 -40.60 43.97
C THR A 47 3.66 -39.46 43.02
N TYR A 48 4.88 -39.49 42.47
CA TYR A 48 5.30 -38.52 41.45
C TYR A 48 4.41 -38.57 40.20
N VAL A 49 3.80 -39.72 39.90
CA VAL A 49 2.86 -39.88 38.78
C VAL A 49 1.58 -39.09 39.03
N ASP A 50 1.05 -39.09 40.25
CA ASP A 50 -0.18 -38.37 40.59
C ASP A 50 0.00 -36.85 40.46
N VAL A 51 1.16 -36.35 40.88
CA VAL A 51 1.50 -34.92 40.72
C VAL A 51 1.70 -34.56 39.25
N PHE A 52 2.35 -35.42 38.48
CA PHE A 52 2.50 -35.20 37.04
C PHE A 52 1.15 -35.20 36.32
N GLN A 53 0.25 -36.13 36.65
CA GLN A 53 -1.11 -36.18 36.10
C GLN A 53 -1.93 -34.95 36.47
N PHE A 54 -1.81 -34.47 37.72
CA PHE A 54 -2.47 -33.24 38.15
C PHE A 54 -1.99 -32.02 37.35
N ILE A 55 -0.66 -31.86 37.20
CA ILE A 55 -0.08 -30.77 36.42
C ILE A 55 -0.51 -30.89 34.95
N ALA A 56 -0.46 -32.08 34.38
CA ALA A 56 -0.89 -32.33 33.01
C ALA A 56 -2.37 -31.94 32.80
N GLY A 57 -3.26 -32.30 33.73
CA GLY A 57 -4.66 -31.90 33.69
C GLY A 57 -4.87 -30.37 33.75
N ILE A 58 -4.10 -29.66 34.59
CA ILE A 58 -4.12 -28.19 34.61
C ILE A 58 -3.69 -27.62 33.26
N LEU A 59 -2.59 -28.12 32.70
CA LEU A 59 -2.09 -27.66 31.40
C LEU A 59 -3.08 -27.94 30.27
N GLU A 60 -3.78 -29.07 30.30
CA GLU A 60 -4.82 -29.41 29.33
C GLU A 60 -6.00 -28.42 29.41
N VAL A 61 -6.47 -28.10 30.62
CA VAL A 61 -7.52 -27.09 30.82
C VAL A 61 -7.07 -25.72 30.31
N ILE A 62 -5.85 -25.30 30.63
CA ILE A 62 -5.29 -24.03 30.13
C ILE A 62 -5.21 -24.05 28.60
N ALA A 63 -4.78 -25.17 27.99
CA ALA A 63 -4.70 -25.32 26.54
C ALA A 63 -6.08 -25.22 25.88
N ILE A 64 -7.11 -25.83 26.46
CA ILE A 64 -8.50 -25.74 25.97
C ILE A 64 -8.99 -24.28 26.05
N ILE A 65 -8.77 -23.59 27.18
CA ILE A 65 -9.15 -22.18 27.34
C ILE A 65 -8.41 -21.31 26.31
N GLY A 66 -7.11 -21.55 26.12
CA GLY A 66 -6.29 -20.85 25.14
C GLY A 66 -6.78 -21.06 23.71
N LEU A 67 -7.19 -22.28 23.36
CA LEU A 67 -7.77 -22.59 22.06
C LEU A 67 -9.10 -21.84 21.83
N LEU A 68 -9.99 -21.84 22.82
CA LEU A 68 -11.25 -21.10 22.75
C LEU A 68 -11.04 -19.60 22.61
N LEU A 69 -10.09 -19.04 23.37
CA LEU A 69 -9.73 -17.62 23.29
C LEU A 69 -9.13 -17.27 21.91
N SER A 70 -8.28 -18.14 21.37
CA SER A 70 -7.70 -17.97 20.02
C SER A 70 -8.79 -17.95 18.95
N LEU A 71 -9.76 -18.86 19.01
CA LEU A 71 -10.90 -18.88 18.08
C LEU A 71 -11.78 -17.62 18.21
N ALA A 72 -12.04 -17.15 19.43
CA ALA A 72 -12.79 -15.93 19.67
C ALA A 72 -12.07 -14.68 19.12
N MET A 73 -10.75 -14.59 19.33
CA MET A 73 -9.92 -13.53 18.79
C MET A 73 -9.88 -13.56 17.25
N LEU A 74 -9.74 -14.75 16.65
CA LEU A 74 -9.77 -14.92 15.20
C LEU A 74 -11.11 -14.48 14.61
N TYR A 75 -12.22 -14.86 15.24
CA TYR A 75 -13.55 -14.41 14.84
C TYR A 75 -13.68 -12.88 14.94
N GLY A 76 -13.22 -12.28 16.04
CA GLY A 76 -13.22 -10.83 16.23
C GLY A 76 -12.38 -10.09 15.18
N TRP A 77 -11.20 -10.63 14.85
CA TRP A 77 -10.34 -10.09 13.79
C TRP A 77 -11.00 -10.17 12.41
N LEU A 78 -11.59 -11.31 12.05
CA LEU A 78 -12.32 -11.48 10.79
C LEU A 78 -13.49 -10.49 10.69
N TYR A 79 -14.27 -10.37 11.75
CA TYR A 79 -15.39 -9.43 11.82
C TYR A 79 -14.92 -7.98 11.62
N ALA A 80 -13.88 -7.57 12.36
CA ALA A 80 -13.30 -6.24 12.26
C ALA A 80 -12.74 -5.98 10.85
N ALA A 81 -12.04 -6.94 10.24
CA ALA A 81 -11.48 -6.82 8.89
C ALA A 81 -12.56 -6.63 7.83
N VAL A 82 -13.65 -7.42 7.88
CA VAL A 82 -14.79 -7.26 6.97
C VAL A 82 -15.49 -5.91 7.19
N ARG A 83 -15.65 -5.50 8.45
CA ARG A 83 -16.29 -4.25 8.80
C ARG A 83 -15.48 -3.03 8.34
N LEU A 84 -14.15 -3.07 8.47
CA LEU A 84 -13.25 -2.00 8.04
C LEU A 84 -13.34 -1.76 6.53
N LYS A 85 -13.39 -2.83 5.73
CA LYS A 85 -13.56 -2.72 4.27
C LYS A 85 -14.87 -2.03 3.88
N LYS A 86 -15.96 -2.29 4.62
CA LYS A 86 -17.25 -1.62 4.38
C LYS A 86 -17.19 -0.12 4.64
N TYR A 87 -16.49 0.30 5.70
CA TYR A 87 -16.29 1.73 5.98
C TYR A 87 -15.41 2.41 4.94
N GLY A 88 -14.38 1.73 4.43
CA GLY A 88 -13.56 2.24 3.32
C GLY A 88 -14.37 2.47 2.05
N ALA A 89 -15.14 1.48 1.61
CA ALA A 89 -15.94 1.58 0.38
C ALA A 89 -16.99 2.70 0.46
N GLN A 90 -17.66 2.87 1.60
CA GLN A 90 -18.63 3.95 1.77
C GLN A 90 -17.97 5.34 1.81
N ALA A 91 -16.77 5.44 2.38
CA ALA A 91 -16.01 6.69 2.38
C ALA A 91 -15.54 7.07 0.96
N GLU A 92 -15.05 6.09 0.18
CA GLU A 92 -14.67 6.31 -1.21
C GLU A 92 -15.85 6.72 -2.08
N GLU A 93 -17.01 6.06 -1.94
CA GLU A 93 -18.24 6.44 -2.66
C GLU A 93 -18.71 7.85 -2.30
N ALA A 94 -18.61 8.24 -1.01
CA ALA A 94 -18.99 9.57 -0.56
C ALA A 94 -18.06 10.65 -1.14
N LEU A 95 -16.75 10.42 -1.16
CA LEU A 95 -15.76 11.31 -1.77
C LEU A 95 -15.97 11.42 -3.28
N ALA A 96 -16.16 10.30 -3.98
CA ALA A 96 -16.42 10.32 -5.42
C ALA A 96 -17.72 11.05 -5.77
N ALA A 97 -18.76 10.91 -4.94
CA ALA A 97 -20.01 11.65 -5.11
C ALA A 97 -19.84 13.16 -4.84
N GLU A 98 -19.01 13.53 -3.87
CA GLU A 98 -18.66 14.92 -3.59
C GLU A 98 -17.85 15.54 -4.72
N GLU A 99 -16.82 14.86 -5.22
CA GLU A 99 -16.05 15.28 -6.40
C GLU A 99 -16.96 15.48 -7.61
N LYS A 100 -17.87 14.53 -7.86
CA LYS A 100 -18.84 14.67 -8.97
C LYS A 100 -19.74 15.88 -8.79
N ARG A 101 -20.23 16.14 -7.57
CA ARG A 101 -21.05 17.33 -7.28
C ARG A 101 -20.27 18.62 -7.38
N PHE A 102 -19.01 18.62 -6.94
CA PHE A 102 -18.12 19.75 -7.12
C PHE A 102 -17.90 20.02 -8.60
N ARG A 103 -17.61 18.97 -9.40
CA ARG A 103 -17.52 19.07 -10.86
C ARG A 103 -18.80 19.62 -11.46
N GLU A 104 -19.97 19.06 -11.14
CA GLU A 104 -21.26 19.54 -11.66
C GLU A 104 -21.58 21.00 -11.28
N ARG A 105 -21.13 21.46 -10.10
CA ARG A 105 -21.31 22.85 -9.64
C ARG A 105 -20.27 23.81 -10.23
N ALA A 106 -19.03 23.37 -10.39
CA ALA A 106 -17.93 24.16 -10.93
C ALA A 106 -18.02 24.26 -12.47
N LEU A 107 -18.44 23.18 -13.14
CA LEU A 107 -18.55 23.05 -14.60
C LEU A 107 -20.00 23.17 -15.08
N GLY A 108 -20.74 24.20 -14.65
CA GLY A 108 -22.17 24.32 -14.98
C GLY A 108 -22.50 24.04 -16.45
N LYS A 109 -23.14 22.88 -16.73
CA LYS A 109 -23.86 22.41 -17.94
C LYS A 109 -23.31 22.67 -19.36
N GLU A 110 -22.23 23.40 -19.56
CA GLU A 110 -21.47 23.44 -20.81
C GLU A 110 -20.22 22.61 -20.60
N ALA A 111 -20.06 21.59 -21.44
CA ALA A 111 -18.96 20.65 -21.42
C ALA A 111 -17.64 21.37 -21.76
N GLN A 112 -17.07 22.11 -20.80
CA GLN A 112 -15.66 22.50 -20.87
C GLN A 112 -14.85 21.22 -20.68
N ASN A 113 -13.87 21.01 -21.57
CA ASN A 113 -12.98 19.86 -21.49
C ASN A 113 -12.44 19.74 -20.04
N PRO A 114 -12.53 18.57 -19.37
CA PRO A 114 -12.04 18.42 -18.00
C PRO A 114 -10.59 18.89 -17.84
N ARG A 115 -9.77 18.72 -18.89
CA ARG A 115 -8.39 19.21 -18.90
C ARG A 115 -8.29 20.74 -18.85
N ARG A 116 -9.23 21.47 -19.44
CA ARG A 116 -9.25 22.94 -19.39
C ARG A 116 -9.47 23.45 -17.95
N VAL A 117 -10.25 22.72 -17.14
CA VAL A 117 -10.40 23.03 -15.71
C VAL A 117 -9.14 22.71 -14.92
N ASP A 118 -8.48 21.59 -15.22
CA ASP A 118 -7.22 21.24 -14.56
C ASP A 118 -6.13 22.28 -14.87
N ILE A 119 -6.04 22.71 -16.13
CA ILE A 119 -5.16 23.82 -16.57
C ILE A 119 -5.47 25.11 -15.81
N ALA A 120 -6.75 25.49 -15.70
CA ALA A 120 -7.17 26.68 -14.97
C ALA A 120 -6.80 26.59 -13.48
N THR A 121 -7.02 25.44 -12.86
CA THR A 121 -6.71 25.18 -11.44
C THR A 121 -5.21 25.27 -11.17
N HIS A 122 -4.39 24.59 -11.97
CA HIS A 122 -2.94 24.61 -11.86
C HIS A 122 -2.35 26.00 -12.16
N SER A 123 -2.92 26.73 -13.13
CA SER A 123 -2.48 28.09 -13.47
C SER A 123 -2.78 29.13 -12.39
N ALA A 124 -3.79 28.89 -11.56
CA ALA A 124 -4.20 29.78 -10.48
C ALA A 124 -3.40 29.58 -9.17
N SER A 125 -2.56 28.54 -9.10
CA SER A 125 -1.67 28.27 -7.97
C SER A 125 -0.56 29.33 -7.85
N ASP A 126 0.05 29.46 -6.68
CA ASP A 126 1.24 30.30 -6.43
C ASP A 126 2.57 29.53 -6.67
N ASN A 127 2.49 28.24 -7.02
CA ASN A 127 3.65 27.37 -7.18
C ASN A 127 4.11 27.29 -8.65
N PRO A 128 5.38 27.61 -8.97
CA PRO A 128 5.93 27.49 -10.32
C PRO A 128 5.87 26.08 -10.93
N ASN A 129 5.87 25.02 -10.11
CA ASN A 129 5.70 23.67 -10.62
C ASN A 129 4.30 23.43 -11.17
N ASP A 130 3.28 23.98 -10.52
CA ASP A 130 1.88 23.83 -10.97
C ASP A 130 1.69 24.57 -12.30
N TRP A 131 2.33 25.73 -12.48
CA TRP A 131 2.32 26.42 -13.78
C TRP A 131 2.97 25.61 -14.90
N ARG A 132 4.06 24.87 -14.61
CA ARG A 132 4.68 23.97 -15.60
C ARG A 132 3.72 22.87 -16.00
N ILE A 133 3.03 22.27 -15.03
CA ILE A 133 2.01 21.24 -15.27
C ILE A 133 0.90 21.82 -16.16
N ALA A 134 0.36 22.99 -15.82
CA ALA A 134 -0.68 23.67 -16.59
C ALA A 134 -0.26 23.90 -18.06
N ILE A 135 0.98 24.36 -18.31
CA ILE A 135 1.49 24.62 -19.66
C ILE A 135 1.66 23.32 -20.47
N VAL A 136 2.11 22.24 -19.82
CA VAL A 136 2.26 20.93 -20.47
C VAL A 136 0.88 20.35 -20.82
N GLU A 137 -0.08 20.40 -19.89
CA GLU A 137 -1.45 19.95 -20.11
C GLU A 137 -2.14 20.74 -21.22
N ALA A 138 -1.94 22.06 -21.27
CA ALA A 138 -2.46 22.92 -22.32
C ALA A 138 -1.89 22.59 -23.70
N ASP A 139 -0.61 22.24 -23.79
CA ASP A 139 0.01 21.86 -25.06
C ASP A 139 -0.48 20.48 -25.56
N ILE A 140 -0.78 19.54 -24.66
CA ILE A 140 -1.41 18.27 -25.03
C ILE A 140 -2.83 18.53 -25.56
N LEU A 141 -3.58 19.44 -24.93
CA LEU A 141 -4.91 19.83 -25.43
C LEU A 141 -4.82 20.52 -26.81
N LEU A 142 -3.81 21.36 -27.03
CA LEU A 142 -3.52 21.93 -28.34
C LEU A 142 -3.28 20.81 -29.38
N GLU A 143 -2.50 19.79 -29.04
CA GLU A 143 -2.26 18.67 -29.95
C GLU A 143 -3.55 17.93 -30.34
N GLU A 144 -4.42 17.63 -29.37
CA GLU A 144 -5.72 17.00 -29.60
C GLU A 144 -6.62 17.86 -30.51
N ILE A 145 -6.62 19.18 -30.30
CA ILE A 145 -7.34 20.12 -31.15
C ILE A 145 -6.80 20.07 -32.58
N LEU A 146 -5.48 20.10 -32.75
CA LEU A 146 -4.87 20.04 -34.08
C LEU A 146 -5.19 18.73 -34.81
N GLU A 147 -5.18 17.61 -34.09
CA GLU A 147 -5.53 16.31 -34.67
C GLU A 147 -7.01 16.23 -35.05
N LYS A 148 -7.90 16.68 -34.16
CA LYS A 148 -9.36 16.67 -34.38
C LYS A 148 -9.76 17.52 -35.60
N HIS A 149 -9.02 18.59 -35.87
CA HIS A 149 -9.28 19.49 -37.00
C HIS A 149 -8.47 19.12 -38.26
N GLY A 150 -7.74 18.01 -38.27
CA GLY A 150 -7.12 17.44 -39.45
C GLY A 150 -5.79 18.10 -39.87
N PHE A 151 -5.11 18.80 -38.95
CA PHE A 151 -3.77 19.33 -39.24
C PHE A 151 -2.74 18.17 -39.31
N VAL A 152 -1.97 18.13 -40.39
CA VAL A 152 -1.04 17.03 -40.71
C VAL A 152 0.37 17.35 -40.23
N GLY A 153 0.97 16.42 -39.50
CA GLY A 153 2.36 16.49 -39.02
C GLY A 153 2.60 15.47 -37.91
N ALA A 154 3.84 14.99 -37.76
CA ALA A 154 4.22 14.07 -36.70
C ALA A 154 4.40 14.77 -35.34
N THR A 155 4.60 16.09 -35.36
CA THR A 155 4.76 16.92 -34.17
C THR A 155 3.85 18.14 -34.24
N ILE A 156 3.54 18.75 -33.09
CA ILE A 156 2.80 20.02 -33.03
C ILE A 156 3.46 21.08 -33.92
N GLY A 157 4.79 21.21 -33.89
CA GLY A 157 5.50 22.17 -34.74
C GLY A 157 5.34 21.93 -36.25
N GLU A 158 5.20 20.67 -36.68
CA GLU A 158 4.88 20.35 -38.08
C GLU A 158 3.42 20.68 -38.42
N LYS A 159 2.48 20.28 -37.54
CA LYS A 159 1.05 20.57 -37.67
C LYS A 159 0.81 22.09 -37.78
N LEU A 160 1.45 22.89 -36.91
CA LEU A 160 1.37 24.35 -36.91
C LEU A 160 2.03 24.99 -38.14
N ARG A 161 3.05 24.35 -38.73
CA ARG A 161 3.70 24.86 -39.96
C ARG A 161 2.82 24.68 -41.20
N GLY A 162 2.03 23.60 -41.22
CA GLY A 162 1.07 23.32 -42.29
C GLY A 162 -0.23 24.14 -42.19
N ALA A 163 -0.51 24.74 -41.04
CA ALA A 163 -1.69 25.56 -40.82
C ALA A 163 -1.60 26.93 -41.51
N SER A 164 -2.73 27.47 -41.94
CA SER A 164 -2.85 28.85 -42.45
C SER A 164 -3.71 29.70 -41.53
N ILE A 165 -3.47 31.02 -41.52
CA ILE A 165 -4.23 31.99 -40.72
C ILE A 165 -5.74 31.96 -41.07
N GLU A 166 -6.09 31.59 -42.30
CA GLU A 166 -7.47 31.45 -42.75
C GLU A 166 -8.21 30.30 -42.04
N SER A 167 -7.48 29.21 -41.76
CA SER A 167 -7.99 28.01 -41.07
C SER A 167 -7.78 28.02 -39.55
N PHE A 168 -6.86 28.86 -39.06
CA PHE A 168 -6.44 28.92 -37.66
C PHE A 168 -5.98 30.35 -37.34
N ARG A 169 -6.90 31.18 -36.86
CA ARG A 169 -6.68 32.61 -36.63
C ARG A 169 -5.71 32.88 -35.49
N THR A 170 -5.73 32.06 -34.46
CA THR A 170 -4.85 32.13 -33.28
C THR A 170 -3.57 31.30 -33.44
N LEU A 171 -3.17 31.00 -34.69
CA LEU A 171 -1.96 30.24 -35.01
C LEU A 171 -0.68 30.82 -34.36
N ASN A 172 -0.54 32.14 -34.31
CA ASN A 172 0.61 32.77 -33.65
C ASN A 172 0.60 32.53 -32.13
N ASP A 173 -0.56 32.55 -31.48
CA ASP A 173 -0.68 32.27 -30.06
C ASP A 173 -0.27 30.82 -29.75
N ALA A 174 -0.72 29.87 -30.58
CA ALA A 174 -0.30 28.47 -30.49
C ALA A 174 1.22 28.31 -30.64
N TRP A 175 1.84 29.00 -31.61
CA TRP A 175 3.29 28.98 -31.81
C TRP A 175 4.07 29.56 -30.62
N GLU A 176 3.65 30.71 -30.09
CA GLU A 176 4.30 31.33 -28.93
C GLU A 176 4.19 30.45 -27.68
N ALA A 177 3.01 29.89 -27.44
CA ALA A 177 2.76 29.03 -26.29
C ALA A 177 3.55 27.71 -26.37
N HIS A 178 3.53 27.06 -27.54
CA HIS A 178 4.28 25.82 -27.77
C HIS A 178 5.80 26.00 -27.59
N LYS A 179 6.35 27.17 -27.97
CA LYS A 179 7.77 27.49 -27.71
C LYS A 179 8.09 27.53 -26.22
N VAL A 180 7.19 28.06 -25.39
CA VAL A 180 7.38 28.08 -23.93
C VAL A 180 7.34 26.65 -23.38
N ARG A 181 6.41 25.80 -23.83
CA ARG A 181 6.40 24.37 -23.47
C ARG A 181 7.72 23.70 -23.87
N ASN A 182 8.23 23.94 -25.08
CA ASN A 182 9.49 23.35 -25.54
C ASN A 182 10.69 23.80 -24.70
N LYS A 183 10.72 25.06 -24.25
CA LYS A 183 11.74 25.52 -23.29
C LYS A 183 11.66 24.77 -21.97
N ILE A 184 10.45 24.59 -21.42
CA ILE A 184 10.24 23.79 -20.20
C ILE A 184 10.77 22.36 -20.38
N ALA A 185 10.52 21.73 -21.53
CA ALA A 185 10.97 20.37 -21.81
C ALA A 185 12.50 20.26 -21.95
N HIS A 186 13.16 21.23 -22.59
CA HIS A 186 14.61 21.19 -22.81
C HIS A 186 15.44 21.66 -21.61
N GLU A 187 14.99 22.70 -20.91
CA GLU A 187 15.73 23.33 -19.81
C GLU A 187 15.27 22.82 -18.43
N GLY A 188 14.08 22.22 -18.34
CA GLY A 188 13.55 21.64 -17.11
C GLY A 188 13.48 22.65 -15.96
N ALA A 189 14.11 22.29 -14.83
CA ALA A 189 14.20 23.16 -13.66
C ALA A 189 15.09 24.41 -13.89
N GLY A 190 15.92 24.42 -14.94
CA GLY A 190 16.78 25.56 -15.29
C GLY A 190 16.03 26.72 -15.93
N PHE A 191 14.81 26.50 -16.44
CA PHE A 191 13.97 27.57 -16.97
C PHE A 191 13.24 28.30 -15.83
N GLU A 192 13.58 29.57 -15.64
CA GLU A 192 12.89 30.47 -14.71
C GLU A 192 11.51 30.87 -15.26
N LEU A 193 10.52 30.02 -15.00
CA LEU A 193 9.13 30.30 -15.31
C LEU A 193 8.54 31.29 -14.30
N THR A 194 8.54 32.57 -14.68
CA THR A 194 7.86 33.62 -13.89
C THR A 194 6.34 33.54 -14.05
N GLU A 195 5.60 33.98 -13.05
CA GLU A 195 4.13 34.06 -13.07
C GLU A 195 3.62 34.81 -14.31
N ARG A 196 4.29 35.90 -14.69
CA ARG A 196 3.95 36.69 -15.88
C ARG A 196 4.05 35.87 -17.16
N ILE A 197 5.12 35.09 -17.31
CA ILE A 197 5.31 34.20 -18.47
C ILE A 197 4.23 33.13 -18.46
N ALA A 198 3.99 32.50 -17.30
CA ALA A 198 2.96 31.47 -17.16
C ALA A 198 1.58 31.99 -17.55
N LYS A 199 1.13 33.11 -16.97
CA LYS A 199 -0.17 33.73 -17.28
C LYS A 199 -0.29 34.13 -18.75
N GLN A 200 0.76 34.67 -19.34
CA GLN A 200 0.77 35.02 -20.75
C GLN A 200 0.64 33.78 -21.65
N THR A 201 1.39 32.72 -21.35
CA THR A 201 1.34 31.46 -22.10
C THR A 201 -0.02 30.77 -21.97
N ILE A 202 -0.62 30.76 -20.77
CA ILE A 202 -1.97 30.23 -20.57
C ILE A 202 -3.00 31.06 -21.36
N ALA A 203 -2.90 32.39 -21.35
CA ALA A 203 -3.80 33.24 -22.14
C ALA A 203 -3.70 32.97 -23.66
N GLN A 204 -2.50 32.65 -24.17
CA GLN A 204 -2.31 32.25 -25.56
C GLN A 204 -3.01 30.91 -25.87
N TYR A 205 -2.89 29.91 -25.00
CA TYR A 205 -3.65 28.66 -25.15
C TYR A 205 -5.16 28.89 -25.07
N GLU A 206 -5.62 29.71 -24.14
CA GLU A 206 -7.04 30.03 -23.99
C GLU A 206 -7.64 30.69 -25.25
N ASN A 207 -6.88 31.57 -25.93
CA ASN A 207 -7.31 32.12 -27.22
C ASN A 207 -7.55 31.02 -28.26
N VAL A 208 -6.66 30.03 -28.31
CA VAL A 208 -6.79 28.88 -29.21
C VAL A 208 -7.98 28.01 -28.83
N PHE A 209 -8.16 27.70 -27.55
CA PHE A 209 -9.27 26.87 -27.07
C PHE A 209 -10.62 27.53 -27.34
N ASN A 210 -10.70 28.85 -27.19
CA ASN A 210 -11.89 29.63 -27.52
C ASN A 210 -12.18 29.64 -29.02
N GLU A 211 -11.17 29.66 -29.89
CA GLU A 211 -11.38 29.57 -31.34
C GLU A 211 -12.01 28.23 -31.77
N PHE A 212 -11.60 27.14 -31.12
CA PHE A 212 -12.07 25.79 -31.46
C PHE A 212 -13.20 25.26 -30.55
N GLU A 213 -13.77 26.12 -29.69
CA GLU A 213 -14.88 25.82 -28.78
C GLU A 213 -14.65 24.58 -27.89
N VAL A 214 -13.46 24.49 -27.25
CA VAL A 214 -13.03 23.35 -26.41
C VAL A 214 -12.89 23.70 -24.94
#